data_AF-L8H171-F1
#
_entry.id   AF-L8H171-F1
#
_cell.length_a   1.000
_cell.length_b   1.000
_cell.length_c   1.000
_cell.angle_alpha   90.00
_cell.angle_beta   90.00
_cell.angle_gamma   90.00
#
_symmetry.space_group_name_H-M   'P 1'
#
loop_
_entity.id
_entity.type
_entity.pdbx_description
1 polymer ?
#
loop_
_entity_poly.entity_id
_entity_poly.type
_entity_poly.pdbx_seq_one_letter_code
_entity_poly.pdbx_strand_id
1 'polypeptide(L)'
;MEATGDQLERLNTELDEALVSYFDLFTEYQTLHADLGNRLKNGWWELGRSRYAMGAGVNTLSQRQYPASMTATAHYHEADQHSAEETSPPAKDAGAQLHKRTKGAGEKEQSKKNKEQQPQQEGDGNAKGEGADTTEATKSDNGRERWKDPVNWFGLLPPPSLRVAQSEFKSAVEVVCSLTTVKRKLQAKQEAYTALLEKKQQLTAQS
;
A
#
# COMPACT_ATOMS: atom_id res chain seq x y z
N MET A 1 47.05 -23.36 23.27
CA MET A 1 47.41 -21.96 23.00
C MET A 1 47.22 -21.59 21.53
N GLU A 2 47.62 -22.43 20.58
CA GLU A 2 47.40 -22.15 19.14
C GLU A 2 45.90 -22.19 18.74
N ALA A 3 45.17 -23.24 19.17
CA ALA A 3 43.74 -23.38 18.88
C ALA A 3 42.83 -22.29 19.50
N THR A 4 43.24 -21.69 20.62
CA THR A 4 42.50 -20.60 21.28
C THR A 4 42.70 -19.27 20.56
N GLY A 5 43.88 -19.06 19.93
CA GLY A 5 44.15 -17.90 19.08
C GLY A 5 43.28 -17.91 17.82
N ASP A 6 43.24 -19.03 17.11
CA ASP A 6 42.42 -19.19 15.89
C ASP A 6 40.92 -18.96 16.17
N GLN A 7 40.42 -19.39 17.33
CA GLN A 7 39.04 -19.17 17.74
C GLN A 7 38.75 -17.69 18.02
N LEU A 8 39.69 -16.98 18.63
CA LEU A 8 39.57 -15.55 18.92
C LEU A 8 39.57 -14.72 17.63
N GLU A 9 40.43 -15.07 16.66
CA GLU A 9 40.48 -14.40 15.36
C GLU A 9 39.17 -14.58 14.60
N ARG A 10 38.63 -15.81 14.53
CA ARG A 10 37.32 -16.07 13.90
C ARG A 10 36.21 -15.24 14.52
N LEU A 11 36.21 -15.13 15.85
CA LEU A 11 35.18 -14.39 16.57
C LEU A 11 35.31 -12.86 16.37
N ASN A 12 36.52 -12.34 16.21
CA ASN A 12 36.72 -10.95 15.82
C ASN A 12 36.19 -10.69 14.40
N THR A 13 36.47 -11.58 13.45
CA THR A 13 35.92 -11.48 12.09
C THR A 13 34.38 -11.51 12.11
N GLU A 14 33.78 -12.40 12.89
CA GLU A 14 32.31 -12.50 13.01
C GLU A 14 31.69 -11.24 13.65
N LEU A 15 32.37 -10.64 14.64
CA LEU A 15 31.96 -9.36 15.24
C LEU A 15 32.03 -8.20 14.24
N ASP A 16 33.12 -8.12 13.47
CA ASP A 16 33.31 -7.08 12.46
C ASP A 16 32.26 -7.22 11.34
N GLU A 17 32.00 -8.45 10.86
CA GLU A 17 30.95 -8.74 9.89
C GLU A 17 29.54 -8.38 10.42
N ALA A 18 29.25 -8.74 11.68
CA ALA A 18 28.00 -8.39 12.32
C ALA A 18 27.80 -6.87 12.39
N LEU A 19 28.86 -6.13 12.76
CA LEU A 19 28.87 -4.68 12.86
C LEU A 19 28.70 -4.00 11.49
N VAL A 20 29.39 -4.47 10.45
CA VAL A 20 29.20 -3.97 9.07
C VAL A 20 27.75 -4.18 8.64
N SER A 21 27.22 -5.39 8.81
CA SER A 21 25.83 -5.70 8.43
C SER A 21 24.80 -4.87 9.21
N TYR A 22 25.11 -4.49 10.46
CA TYR A 22 24.28 -3.60 11.25
C TYR A 22 24.26 -2.18 10.67
N PHE A 23 25.42 -1.63 10.27
CA PHE A 23 25.49 -0.30 9.67
C PHE A 23 24.82 -0.22 8.29
N ASP A 24 24.90 -1.28 7.50
CA ASP A 24 24.16 -1.38 6.24
C ASP A 24 22.64 -1.31 6.48
N LEU A 25 22.13 -2.11 7.43
CA LEU A 25 20.72 -2.07 7.84
C LEU A 25 20.32 -0.72 8.43
N PHE A 26 21.20 -0.08 9.19
CA PHE A 26 20.96 1.25 9.74
C PHE A 26 20.87 2.30 8.63
N THR A 27 21.69 2.19 7.60
CA THR A 27 21.64 3.07 6.43
C THR A 27 20.33 2.87 5.68
N GLU A 28 19.93 1.62 5.43
CA GLU A 28 18.61 1.29 4.87
C GLU A 28 17.47 1.90 5.70
N TYR A 29 17.51 1.74 7.03
CA TYR A 29 16.54 2.33 7.95
C TYR A 29 16.46 3.85 7.80
N GLN A 30 17.60 4.56 7.75
CA GLN A 30 17.62 6.01 7.60
C GLN A 30 17.04 6.46 6.26
N THR A 31 17.33 5.74 5.17
CA THR A 31 16.77 6.05 3.85
C THR A 31 15.25 5.87 3.81
N LEU A 32 14.73 4.78 4.39
CA LEU A 32 13.29 4.54 4.51
C LEU A 32 12.62 5.58 5.41
N HIS A 33 13.27 5.98 6.50
CA HIS A 33 12.75 7.00 7.40
C HIS A 33 12.69 8.38 6.72
N ALA A 34 13.68 8.72 5.89
CA ALA A 34 13.66 9.94 5.07
C ALA A 34 12.55 9.89 4.00
N ASP A 35 12.37 8.75 3.32
CA ASP A 35 11.29 8.57 2.34
C ASP A 35 9.90 8.70 3.00
N LEU A 36 9.70 8.08 4.17
CA LEU A 36 8.48 8.24 4.96
C LEU A 36 8.20 9.71 5.28
N GLY A 37 9.23 10.45 5.72
CA GLY A 37 9.12 11.87 5.99
C GLY A 37 8.70 12.68 4.76
N ASN A 38 9.24 12.36 3.58
CA ASN A 38 8.88 13.03 2.33
C ASN A 38 7.46 12.72 1.89
N ARG A 39 7.03 11.45 1.95
CA ARG A 39 5.65 11.03 1.63
C ARG A 39 4.64 11.69 2.55
N LEU A 40 4.91 11.74 3.86
CA LEU A 40 4.04 12.44 4.80
C LEU A 40 3.95 13.93 4.49
N LYS A 41 5.07 14.61 4.23
CA LYS A 41 5.07 16.04 3.84
C LYS A 41 4.22 16.28 2.60
N ASN A 42 4.43 15.49 1.54
CA ASN A 42 3.66 15.60 0.29
C ASN A 42 2.18 15.30 0.50
N GLY A 43 1.86 14.24 1.26
CA GLY A 43 0.49 13.86 1.59
C GLY A 43 -0.24 14.95 2.37
N TRP A 44 0.39 15.54 3.40
CA TRP A 44 -0.19 16.64 4.16
C TRP A 44 -0.33 17.92 3.33
N TRP A 45 0.65 18.23 2.47
CA TRP A 45 0.58 19.37 1.56
C TRP A 45 -0.60 19.25 0.59
N GLU A 46 -0.73 18.12 -0.10
CA GLU A 46 -1.82 17.87 -1.05
C GLU A 46 -3.18 17.78 -0.34
N LEU A 47 -3.22 17.28 0.90
CA LEU A 47 -4.41 17.34 1.73
C LEU A 47 -4.81 18.79 2.04
N GLY A 48 -3.85 19.66 2.36
CA GLY A 48 -4.08 21.09 2.56
C GLY A 48 -4.62 21.77 1.29
N ARG A 49 -3.98 21.51 0.14
CA ARG A 49 -4.45 22.00 -1.17
C ARG A 49 -5.86 21.52 -1.50
N SER A 50 -6.17 20.27 -1.18
CA SER A 50 -7.50 19.69 -1.32
C SER A 50 -8.54 20.40 -0.44
N ARG A 51 -8.24 20.65 0.84
CA ARG A 51 -9.10 21.43 1.75
C ARG A 51 -9.36 22.83 1.22
N TYR A 52 -8.33 23.49 0.71
CA TYR A 52 -8.47 24.82 0.11
C TYR A 52 -9.38 24.80 -1.13
N ALA A 53 -9.17 23.84 -2.04
CA ALA A 53 -9.97 23.68 -3.25
C ALA A 53 -11.45 23.38 -2.96
N MET A 54 -11.76 22.69 -1.86
CA MET A 54 -13.13 22.41 -1.42
C MET A 54 -13.79 23.56 -0.65
N GLY A 55 -13.05 24.60 -0.29
CA GLY A 55 -13.57 25.77 0.42
C GLY A 55 -13.85 25.56 1.92
N ALA A 56 -14.19 26.65 2.61
CA ALA A 56 -14.34 26.69 4.07
C ALA A 56 -15.79 26.39 4.55
N GLY A 57 -16.40 25.28 4.10
CA GLY A 57 -17.81 24.94 4.39
C GLY A 57 -18.08 23.58 5.03
N VAL A 58 -19.35 23.15 5.03
CA VAL A 58 -19.84 21.83 5.50
C VAL A 58 -19.16 20.65 4.78
N ASN A 59 -18.57 20.88 3.60
CA ASN A 59 -17.83 19.89 2.83
C ASN A 59 -16.33 19.81 3.20
N THR A 60 -15.92 20.39 4.33
CA THR A 60 -14.55 20.26 4.81
C THR A 60 -14.23 18.80 5.16
N LEU A 61 -13.10 18.33 4.64
CA LEU A 61 -12.55 16.99 4.92
C LEU A 61 -12.49 16.73 6.42
N SER A 62 -13.42 15.92 6.90
CA SER A 62 -13.55 15.63 8.32
C SER A 62 -13.99 14.20 8.57
N GLN A 63 -13.72 13.72 9.77
CA GLN A 63 -14.11 12.38 10.21
C GLN A 63 -15.63 12.17 10.22
N ARG A 64 -16.43 13.25 10.21
CA ARG A 64 -17.90 13.16 10.16
C ARG A 64 -18.43 12.58 8.85
N GLN A 65 -17.64 12.61 7.78
CA GLN A 65 -18.02 12.11 6.46
C GLN A 65 -17.78 10.60 6.32
N TYR A 66 -17.21 9.94 7.34
CA TYR A 66 -16.93 8.51 7.26
C TYR A 66 -18.24 7.72 7.36
N PRO A 67 -18.49 6.77 6.44
CA PRO A 67 -19.68 5.93 6.52
C PRO A 67 -19.56 4.95 7.69
N ALA A 68 -20.69 4.57 8.29
CA ALA A 68 -20.73 3.53 9.33
C ALA A 68 -20.23 2.15 8.84
N SER A 69 -20.24 1.93 7.52
CA SER A 69 -19.73 0.71 6.87
C SER A 69 -18.23 0.78 6.53
N MET A 70 -17.49 1.75 7.08
CA MET A 70 -16.05 1.88 6.85
C MET A 70 -15.32 0.61 7.31
N THR A 71 -14.52 0.03 6.41
CA THR A 71 -13.66 -1.12 6.68
C THR A 71 -12.22 -0.79 6.30
N ALA A 72 -11.26 -1.44 6.94
CA ALA A 72 -9.84 -1.25 6.63
C ALA A 72 -9.55 -1.76 5.21
N THR A 73 -8.86 -0.95 4.40
CA THR A 73 -8.43 -1.36 3.05
C THR A 73 -7.07 -2.06 3.06
N ALA A 74 -6.22 -1.75 4.05
CA ALA A 74 -4.89 -2.33 4.20
C ALA A 74 -4.86 -3.24 5.42
N HIS A 75 -4.32 -4.45 5.24
CA HIS A 75 -4.12 -5.44 6.29
C HIS A 75 -2.65 -5.84 6.32
N TYR A 76 -2.07 -5.85 7.51
CA TYR A 76 -0.71 -6.35 7.72
C TYR A 76 -0.79 -7.78 8.24
N HIS A 77 -0.10 -8.70 7.56
CA HIS A 77 0.11 -10.06 8.04
C HIS A 77 1.59 -10.22 8.38
N GLU A 78 1.84 -10.57 9.63
CA GLU A 78 3.17 -10.97 10.05
C GLU A 78 3.44 -12.38 9.53
N ALA A 79 4.47 -12.53 8.70
CA ALA A 79 4.90 -13.85 8.29
C ALA A 79 5.66 -14.48 9.46
N ASP A 80 5.03 -15.44 10.15
CA ASP A 80 5.72 -16.29 11.13
C ASP A 80 6.86 -17.02 10.42
N GLN A 81 8.08 -16.87 10.94
CA GLN A 81 9.31 -17.45 10.37
C GLN A 81 9.42 -18.99 10.56
N HIS A 82 8.31 -19.69 10.78
CA HIS A 82 8.27 -21.15 10.95
C HIS A 82 7.35 -21.83 9.93
N SER A 83 7.63 -21.64 8.64
CA SER A 83 7.26 -22.62 7.61
C SER A 83 8.12 -22.41 6.37
N ALA A 84 9.34 -22.93 6.42
CA ALA A 84 10.13 -23.22 5.24
C ALA A 84 10.05 -24.72 5.02
N GLU A 85 9.15 -25.16 4.14
CA GLU A 85 9.29 -26.43 3.44
C GLU A 85 9.43 -26.11 1.96
N GLU A 86 10.56 -26.59 1.41
CA GLU A 86 11.04 -26.36 0.07
C GLU A 86 10.10 -26.97 -0.98
N THR A 87 9.85 -26.22 -2.05
CA THR A 87 9.86 -26.81 -3.40
C THR A 87 10.40 -25.76 -4.37
N SER A 88 11.42 -26.16 -5.13
CA SER A 88 12.21 -25.30 -6.03
C SER A 88 11.76 -25.46 -7.52
N PRO A 89 12.26 -24.61 -8.46
CA PRO A 89 11.52 -24.09 -9.62
C PRO A 89 11.96 -24.64 -11.01
N PRO A 90 11.48 -24.08 -12.14
CA PRO A 90 12.26 -22.98 -12.76
C PRO A 90 11.47 -21.81 -13.41
N ALA A 91 12.00 -20.60 -13.16
CA ALA A 91 12.20 -19.43 -14.04
C ALA A 91 11.06 -18.88 -14.95
N LYS A 92 10.62 -17.63 -14.65
CA LYS A 92 10.95 -16.39 -15.40
C LYS A 92 10.35 -15.13 -14.72
N ASP A 93 11.23 -14.13 -14.54
CA ASP A 93 11.06 -12.67 -14.33
C ASP A 93 10.00 -12.07 -13.39
N ALA A 94 10.54 -11.41 -12.35
CA ALA A 94 10.18 -10.12 -11.74
C ALA A 94 8.71 -9.65 -11.75
N GLY A 95 8.16 -9.49 -10.54
CA GLY A 95 7.00 -8.64 -10.25
C GLY A 95 5.98 -9.32 -9.35
N ALA A 96 5.88 -8.88 -8.10
CA ALA A 96 4.89 -9.37 -7.13
C ALA A 96 3.46 -9.27 -7.71
N GLN A 97 2.83 -10.42 -7.96
CA GLN A 97 1.52 -10.51 -8.60
C GLN A 97 0.37 -10.50 -7.59
N LEU A 98 -0.43 -9.45 -7.70
CA LEU A 98 -1.77 -9.27 -7.15
C LEU A 98 -2.76 -10.25 -7.83
N HIS A 99 -3.36 -11.16 -7.06
CA HIS A 99 -4.35 -12.10 -7.60
C HIS A 99 -5.77 -11.47 -7.59
N LYS A 100 -6.29 -11.10 -8.78
CA LYS A 100 -7.73 -10.87 -9.00
C LYS A 100 -8.37 -12.15 -9.53
N ARG A 101 -9.34 -12.68 -8.79
CA ARG A 101 -10.11 -13.87 -9.17
C ARG A 101 -11.14 -13.52 -10.26
N THR A 102 -10.94 -14.03 -11.48
CA THR A 102 -11.97 -14.08 -12.53
C THR A 102 -12.35 -15.54 -12.80
N LYS A 103 -13.65 -15.84 -12.84
CA LYS A 103 -14.18 -17.06 -13.46
C LYS A 103 -14.80 -16.65 -14.80
N GLY A 104 -14.42 -17.37 -15.86
CA GLY A 104 -15.00 -17.29 -17.20
C GLY A 104 -16.48 -17.72 -17.23
N ALA A 105 -17.17 -17.72 -18.36
CA ALA A 105 -16.74 -17.81 -19.74
C ALA A 105 -17.88 -17.32 -20.67
N GLY A 106 -17.58 -17.08 -21.94
CA GLY A 106 -18.60 -16.99 -22.99
C GLY A 106 -18.31 -15.96 -24.06
N GLU A 107 -17.41 -16.31 -24.98
CA GLU A 107 -17.28 -15.65 -26.28
C GLU A 107 -18.60 -15.68 -27.05
N LYS A 108 -18.90 -14.59 -27.77
CA LYS A 108 -19.39 -14.69 -29.15
C LYS A 108 -19.14 -13.40 -29.93
N GLU A 109 -18.55 -13.65 -31.09
CA GLU A 109 -18.20 -12.77 -32.20
C GLU A 109 -19.37 -12.01 -32.85
N GLN A 110 -18.96 -11.05 -33.69
CA GLN A 110 -19.52 -10.65 -34.99
C GLN A 110 -20.36 -9.36 -35.09
N SER A 111 -19.73 -8.41 -35.81
CA SER A 111 -20.19 -7.82 -37.08
C SER A 111 -21.05 -6.56 -37.09
N LYS A 112 -20.47 -5.52 -37.72
CA LYS A 112 -21.01 -4.64 -38.79
C LYS A 112 -22.38 -3.99 -38.48
N LYS A 113 -22.61 -2.68 -38.63
CA LYS A 113 -22.41 -1.88 -39.84
C LYS A 113 -22.93 -0.45 -39.57
N ASN A 114 -22.14 0.53 -40.00
CA ASN A 114 -22.48 1.84 -40.53
C ASN A 114 -23.98 2.16 -40.78
N LYS A 115 -24.44 3.33 -40.31
CA LYS A 115 -25.08 4.33 -41.19
C LYS A 115 -25.21 5.71 -40.52
N GLU A 116 -24.59 6.70 -41.16
CA GLU A 116 -24.94 8.11 -41.08
C GLU A 116 -26.44 8.33 -41.33
N GLN A 117 -27.03 9.31 -40.63
CA GLN A 117 -27.57 10.55 -41.22
C GLN A 117 -28.49 11.27 -40.23
N GLN A 118 -28.11 12.49 -39.85
CA GLN A 118 -29.02 13.59 -39.55
C GLN A 118 -29.80 13.94 -40.83
N PRO A 119 -31.06 14.45 -40.75
CA PRO A 119 -31.25 15.89 -40.55
C PRO A 119 -32.51 16.34 -39.77
N GLN A 120 -32.39 17.56 -39.23
CA GLN A 120 -33.39 18.64 -39.06
C GLN A 120 -34.69 18.37 -38.28
N GLN A 121 -35.02 19.08 -37.19
CA GLN A 121 -35.32 20.52 -36.95
C GLN A 121 -36.84 20.76 -36.83
N GLU A 122 -37.21 21.49 -35.77
CA GLU A 122 -38.46 22.26 -35.53
C GLU A 122 -39.70 21.54 -34.97
N GLY A 123 -40.32 22.18 -33.95
CA GLY A 123 -41.71 21.90 -33.55
C GLY A 123 -42.03 22.08 -32.06
N ASP A 124 -42.37 23.30 -31.67
CA ASP A 124 -42.97 23.73 -30.39
C ASP A 124 -44.37 23.11 -30.14
N GLY A 125 -44.81 22.96 -28.87
CA GLY A 125 -46.21 22.60 -28.58
C GLY A 125 -46.52 21.83 -27.30
N ASN A 126 -46.89 22.58 -26.25
CA ASN A 126 -47.47 22.21 -24.95
C ASN A 126 -48.76 21.34 -24.97
N ALA A 127 -48.89 20.35 -24.05
CA ALA A 127 -50.03 20.18 -23.10
C ALA A 127 -50.19 18.74 -22.52
N LYS A 128 -50.11 18.67 -21.18
CA LYS A 128 -50.87 17.87 -20.19
C LYS A 128 -51.54 16.53 -20.58
N GLY A 129 -51.25 15.48 -19.80
CA GLY A 129 -52.11 14.31 -19.63
C GLY A 129 -51.50 13.25 -18.70
N GLU A 130 -52.10 13.08 -17.52
CA GLU A 130 -51.78 12.06 -16.50
C GLU A 130 -52.09 10.63 -16.98
N GLY A 131 -51.33 9.65 -16.50
CA GLY A 131 -51.67 8.23 -16.68
C GLY A 131 -50.56 7.31 -16.16
N ALA A 132 -50.81 6.70 -15.00
CA ALA A 132 -49.99 5.68 -14.37
C ALA A 132 -49.64 4.51 -15.30
N ASP A 133 -48.43 3.97 -15.23
CA ASP A 133 -48.15 2.74 -14.47
C ASP A 133 -46.69 2.28 -14.70
N THR A 134 -46.11 1.81 -13.60
CA THR A 134 -44.91 0.98 -13.41
C THR A 134 -43.99 0.66 -14.60
N THR A 135 -42.72 1.07 -14.46
CA THR A 135 -41.61 0.20 -14.84
C THR A 135 -40.40 0.51 -13.96
N GLU A 136 -40.10 -0.43 -13.07
CA GLU A 136 -38.93 -0.44 -12.21
C GLU A 136 -37.65 -0.33 -13.05
N ALA A 137 -37.08 0.87 -13.10
CA ALA A 137 -35.73 1.07 -13.58
C ALA A 137 -34.74 0.52 -12.54
N THR A 138 -34.38 -0.74 -12.72
CA THR A 138 -33.12 -1.39 -12.35
C THR A 138 -32.05 -0.41 -11.85
N LYS A 139 -31.95 -0.28 -10.51
CA LYS A 139 -30.80 0.34 -9.85
C LYS A 139 -29.57 -0.51 -10.15
N SER A 140 -28.76 -0.03 -11.08
CA SER A 140 -27.44 -0.55 -11.42
C SER A 140 -26.58 -0.73 -10.16
N ASP A 141 -26.00 -1.92 -10.01
CA ASP A 141 -25.07 -2.34 -8.97
C ASP A 141 -23.76 -1.50 -8.91
N ASN A 142 -23.54 -0.61 -9.87
CA ASN A 142 -22.40 0.32 -9.96
C ASN A 142 -22.27 1.30 -8.77
N GLY A 143 -23.34 1.53 -8.01
CA GLY A 143 -23.28 2.40 -6.83
C GLY A 143 -22.40 1.83 -5.70
N ARG A 144 -22.36 0.50 -5.56
CA ARG A 144 -21.61 -0.17 -4.49
C ARG A 144 -20.11 -0.17 -4.75
N GLU A 145 -19.68 -0.27 -6.01
CA GLU A 145 -18.26 -0.24 -6.36
C GLU A 145 -17.63 1.14 -6.15
N ARG A 146 -18.37 2.21 -6.49
CA ARG A 146 -17.92 3.59 -6.29
C ARG A 146 -17.63 3.91 -4.82
N TRP A 147 -18.28 3.24 -3.88
CA TRP A 147 -18.13 3.49 -2.44
C TRP A 147 -17.06 2.61 -1.78
N LYS A 148 -16.43 1.70 -2.54
CA LYS A 148 -15.27 0.93 -2.08
C LYS A 148 -14.04 1.81 -1.89
N ASP A 149 -13.88 2.86 -2.71
CA ASP A 149 -12.76 3.78 -2.60
C ASP A 149 -13.01 4.87 -1.53
N PRO A 150 -12.12 4.99 -0.51
CA PRO A 150 -12.31 5.93 0.60
C PRO A 150 -12.41 7.40 0.18
N VAL A 151 -11.79 7.77 -0.93
CA VAL A 151 -11.76 9.16 -1.42
C VAL A 151 -13.13 9.62 -1.92
N ASN A 152 -14.00 8.68 -2.32
CA ASN A 152 -15.35 9.00 -2.79
C ASN A 152 -16.34 9.28 -1.64
N TRP A 153 -15.94 9.09 -0.38
CA TRP A 153 -16.77 9.46 0.77
C TRP A 153 -16.86 10.98 0.98
N PHE A 154 -15.96 11.74 0.34
CA PHE A 154 -15.83 13.18 0.53
C PHE A 154 -16.54 14.03 -0.53
N GLY A 155 -17.47 13.43 -1.30
CA GLY A 155 -18.32 14.15 -2.27
C GLY A 155 -18.41 13.47 -3.63
N LEU A 156 -19.23 14.03 -4.52
CA LEU A 156 -19.49 13.46 -5.85
C LEU A 156 -18.25 13.52 -6.76
N LEU A 157 -17.41 14.54 -6.62
CA LEU A 157 -16.17 14.71 -7.39
C LEU A 157 -15.02 15.18 -6.49
N PRO A 158 -14.21 14.27 -5.93
CA PRO A 158 -13.07 14.64 -5.11
C PRO A 158 -11.99 15.36 -5.95
N PRO A 159 -11.35 16.41 -5.41
CA PRO A 159 -10.31 17.13 -6.15
C PRO A 159 -9.11 16.22 -6.42
N PRO A 160 -8.36 16.43 -7.52
CA PRO A 160 -7.21 15.59 -7.87
C PRO A 160 -6.16 15.53 -6.76
N SER A 161 -5.94 16.63 -6.03
CA SER A 161 -5.05 16.70 -4.87
C SER A 161 -5.45 15.74 -3.74
N LEU A 162 -6.73 15.44 -3.56
CA LEU A 162 -7.18 14.46 -2.56
C LEU A 162 -6.76 13.03 -2.93
N ARG A 163 -6.79 12.70 -4.22
CA ARG A 163 -6.35 11.40 -4.72
C ARG A 163 -4.84 11.24 -4.56
N VAL A 164 -4.08 12.30 -4.83
CA VAL A 164 -2.63 12.31 -4.59
C VAL A 164 -2.32 12.17 -3.10
N ALA A 165 -3.01 12.92 -2.24
CA ALA A 165 -2.84 12.78 -0.79
C ALA A 165 -3.13 11.33 -0.33
N GLN A 166 -4.19 10.69 -0.84
CA GLN A 166 -4.48 9.30 -0.53
C GLN A 166 -3.36 8.35 -0.97
N SER A 167 -2.81 8.52 -2.18
CA SER A 167 -1.71 7.66 -2.65
C SER A 167 -0.45 7.86 -1.80
N GLU A 168 -0.10 9.09 -1.46
CA GLU A 168 1.05 9.38 -0.58
C GLU A 168 0.90 8.74 0.79
N PHE A 169 -0.29 8.81 1.40
CA PHE A 169 -0.53 8.15 2.70
C PHE A 169 -0.56 6.62 2.59
N LYS A 170 -1.07 6.05 1.50
CA LYS A 170 -1.01 4.60 1.26
C LYS A 170 0.45 4.12 1.17
N SER A 171 1.27 4.78 0.35
CA SER A 171 2.69 4.45 0.25
C SER A 171 3.45 4.72 1.55
N ALA A 172 3.08 5.75 2.34
CA ALA A 172 3.67 5.97 3.65
C ALA A 172 3.42 4.77 4.60
N VAL A 173 2.23 4.16 4.57
CA VAL A 173 1.94 2.94 5.36
C VAL A 173 2.81 1.77 4.91
N GLU A 174 3.00 1.58 3.60
CA GLU A 174 3.89 0.54 3.05
C GLU A 174 5.35 0.74 3.50
N VAL A 175 5.83 1.98 3.50
CA VAL A 175 7.17 2.32 4.01
C VAL A 175 7.28 2.05 5.51
N VAL A 176 6.25 2.35 6.30
CA VAL A 176 6.23 2.02 7.74
C VAL A 176 6.35 0.51 7.97
N CYS A 177 5.65 -0.33 7.20
CA CYS A 177 5.77 -1.79 7.29
C CYS A 177 7.19 -2.27 6.92
N SER A 178 7.82 -1.64 5.94
CA SER A 178 9.21 -1.94 5.57
C SER A 178 10.17 -1.52 6.69
N LEU A 179 9.94 -0.34 7.29
CA LEU A 179 10.74 0.21 8.38
C LEU A 179 10.62 -0.63 9.66
N THR A 180 9.44 -1.16 10.00
CA THR A 180 9.28 -2.08 11.14
C THR A 180 10.02 -3.39 10.90
N THR A 181 10.02 -3.89 9.66
CA THR A 181 10.79 -5.09 9.28
C THR A 181 12.30 -4.85 9.42
N VAL A 182 12.83 -3.73 8.92
CA VAL A 182 14.25 -3.38 9.06
C VAL A 182 14.61 -3.15 10.52
N LYS A 183 13.76 -2.46 11.29
CA LYS A 183 13.95 -2.27 12.73
C LYS A 183 14.08 -3.59 13.48
N ARG A 184 13.27 -4.59 13.13
CA ARG A 184 13.38 -5.94 13.71
C ARG A 184 14.71 -6.61 13.37
N LYS A 185 15.14 -6.53 12.11
CA LYS A 185 16.45 -7.07 11.69
C LYS A 185 17.60 -6.40 12.44
N LEU A 186 17.52 -5.08 12.62
CA LEU A 186 18.51 -4.30 13.36
C LEU A 186 18.58 -4.73 14.83
N GLN A 187 17.44 -4.92 15.48
CA GLN A 187 17.37 -5.46 16.85
C GLN A 187 18.01 -6.85 16.95
N ALA A 188 17.67 -7.77 16.04
CA ALA A 188 18.25 -9.12 16.02
C ALA A 188 19.79 -9.08 15.81
N LYS A 189 20.29 -8.17 14.96
CA LYS A 189 21.74 -8.00 14.76
C LYS A 189 22.44 -7.42 15.98
N GLN A 190 21.79 -6.50 16.69
CA GLN A 190 22.30 -5.95 17.94
C GLN A 190 22.43 -7.05 19.01
N GLU A 191 21.41 -7.89 19.16
CA GLU A 191 21.42 -9.03 20.08
C GLU A 191 22.51 -10.05 19.74
N ALA A 192 22.66 -10.39 18.46
CA ALA A 192 23.72 -11.28 17.99
C ALA A 192 25.12 -10.72 18.28
N TYR A 193 25.34 -9.43 18.03
CA TYR A 193 26.61 -8.77 18.32
C TYR A 193 26.93 -8.80 19.82
N THR A 194 25.95 -8.53 20.69
CA THR A 194 26.15 -8.59 22.15
C THR A 194 26.48 -10.01 22.62
N ALA A 195 25.84 -11.05 22.07
CA ALA A 195 26.14 -12.44 22.41
C ALA A 195 27.56 -12.85 21.98
N LEU A 196 28.00 -12.42 20.79
CA LEU A 196 29.37 -12.64 20.34
C LEU A 196 30.39 -11.91 21.23
N LEU A 197 30.09 -10.68 21.65
CA LEU A 197 30.94 -9.91 22.55
C LEU A 197 31.12 -10.60 23.90
N GLU A 198 30.04 -11.12 24.48
CA GLU A 198 30.09 -11.90 25.73
C GLU A 198 30.93 -13.17 25.59
N LYS A 199 30.76 -13.89 24.47
CA LYS A 199 31.56 -15.08 24.17
C LYS A 199 33.05 -14.75 24.04
N LYS A 200 33.39 -13.60 23.45
CA LYS A 200 34.78 -13.09 23.40
C LYS A 200 35.34 -12.91 24.80
N GLN A 201 34.60 -12.22 25.66
CA GLN A 201 35.02 -11.90 27.02
C GLN A 201 35.27 -13.16 27.85
N GLN A 202 34.41 -14.16 27.71
CA GLN A 202 34.56 -15.46 28.37
C GLN A 202 35.82 -16.20 27.91
N LEU A 203 36.10 -16.22 26.59
CA LEU A 203 37.31 -16.85 26.05
C LEU A 203 38.58 -16.13 26.50
N THR A 204 38.56 -14.79 26.56
CA THR A 204 39.70 -14.01 27.07
C THR A 204 39.92 -14.15 28.58
N ALA A 205 38.87 -14.48 29.34
CA ALA A 205 38.98 -14.71 30.79
C ALA A 205 39.39 -16.17 31.13
N GLN A 206 39.24 -17.10 30.19
CA GLN A 206 39.62 -18.51 30.33
C GLN A 206 41.02 -18.83 29.78
N SER A 207 41.56 -17.96 28.92
CA SER A 207 42.93 -18.04 28.40
C SER A 207 43.94 -17.33 29.29
#